data_AF-A0A4P6U8H3-F1
#
_entry.id   AF-A0A4P6U8H3-F1
#
_cell.length_a   1.000
_cell.length_b   1.000
_cell.length_c   1.000
_cell.angle_alpha   90.00
_cell.angle_beta   90.00
_cell.angle_gamma   90.00
#
_symmetry.space_group_name_H-M   'P 1'
#
loop_
_entity.id
_entity.type
_entity.pdbx_description
1 polymer ?
#
loop_
_entity_poly.entity_id
_entity_poly.type
_entity_poly.pdbx_seq_one_letter_code
_entity_poly.pdbx_strand_id
1 'polypeptide(L)'
;MTVVQADHASSVGARPRGAADLCRLTVLAPRTQIDLALPNAVPVELLIPGIADLIEKHSATNEFDVTSVRTEPVRWTLSRVGQPPLSPAMSLQEHGVLDGELLVFDTAEASAPPPLFDDIMYNVAVADAGHSHPWTPRAARLTGSALAIAATVAGAFALLQTDGGTTSVIAAACGLFTMVLFLVAGVVSSRIYDDRASALVLGTAALPVAFAAGILLVPGDRGAPHLMLGLVIVGASSVLSLRVSGVGPAVFTGAAAVALLGSGAAAVATLTEQTPHAVGALLTGAALTGLVFAPRSAMLLAKLPLPPVPAPGTSVDPAEDDPDDSRQSPSFATIEARADRARRYLTGLVSAMSLLTVFGALLACTPSGSSSIYWPGTGLAIAAASVLMFRGRTYSSAEQAVALIAGGGAILVLLFAGTAVAVPHAGLALFVAATVFVAAALALGILAPQRSFSPVQRRLAELVDYTAIAAVLPLVCWVSGLFAALRGL
;
A
#
# COMPACT_ATOMS: atom_id res chain seq x y z
N MET A 1 3.37 -73.90 -35.98
CA MET A 1 2.95 -74.16 -34.60
C MET A 1 1.88 -73.12 -34.26
N THR A 2 0.69 -73.21 -34.85
CA THR A 2 -0.56 -73.75 -34.27
C THR A 2 -0.93 -73.12 -32.92
N VAL A 3 -1.91 -72.20 -32.88
CA VAL A 3 -3.33 -72.39 -32.43
C VAL A 3 -3.48 -71.77 -31.01
N VAL A 4 -4.45 -70.93 -30.60
CA VAL A 4 -5.91 -70.83 -30.82
C VAL A 4 -6.41 -69.36 -30.67
N GLN A 5 -7.57 -69.12 -31.28
CA GLN A 5 -8.46 -67.96 -31.41
C GLN A 5 -9.47 -67.81 -30.23
N ALA A 6 -10.01 -66.61 -29.96
CA ALA A 6 -11.44 -66.41 -29.60
C ALA A 6 -11.79 -64.92 -29.43
N ASP A 7 -12.77 -64.47 -30.23
CA ASP A 7 -13.51 -63.21 -30.15
C ASP A 7 -14.24 -63.02 -28.81
N HIS A 8 -14.38 -61.76 -28.37
CA HIS A 8 -15.67 -61.22 -27.93
C HIS A 8 -15.73 -59.70 -28.07
N ALA A 9 -16.84 -59.25 -28.64
CA ALA A 9 -17.13 -57.88 -29.03
C ALA A 9 -17.26 -56.91 -27.83
N SER A 10 -16.81 -55.67 -28.03
CA SER A 10 -17.31 -54.53 -27.27
C SER A 10 -17.33 -53.28 -28.17
N SER A 11 -18.55 -52.92 -28.57
CA SER A 11 -19.03 -51.56 -28.89
C SER A 11 -18.02 -50.57 -29.45
N VAL A 12 -18.22 -50.20 -30.72
CA VAL A 12 -17.78 -48.90 -31.26
C VAL A 12 -18.46 -47.81 -30.42
N GLY A 13 -17.77 -47.40 -29.34
CA GLY A 13 -18.13 -46.22 -28.58
C GLY A 13 -17.92 -45.02 -29.50
N ALA A 14 -19.04 -44.43 -29.95
CA ALA A 14 -19.02 -43.09 -30.51
C ALA A 14 -18.31 -42.18 -29.50
N ARG A 15 -17.10 -41.72 -29.84
CA ARG A 15 -16.49 -40.60 -29.13
C ARG A 15 -17.49 -39.45 -29.19
N PRO A 16 -17.87 -38.82 -28.06
CA PRO A 16 -18.66 -37.62 -28.13
C PRO A 16 -17.85 -36.62 -28.97
N ARG A 17 -18.45 -36.13 -30.07
CA ARG A 17 -17.90 -34.98 -30.78
C ARG A 17 -17.79 -33.88 -29.71
N GLY A 18 -16.57 -33.53 -29.33
CA GLY A 18 -16.35 -32.45 -28.37
C GLY A 18 -17.14 -31.24 -28.83
N ALA A 19 -17.84 -30.58 -27.90
CA ALA A 19 -18.50 -29.31 -28.20
C ALA A 19 -17.48 -28.43 -28.93
N ALA A 20 -17.82 -27.96 -30.13
CA ALA A 20 -16.95 -27.03 -30.84
C ALA A 20 -16.63 -25.89 -29.88
N ASP A 21 -15.35 -25.56 -29.71
CA ASP A 21 -14.98 -24.37 -28.97
C ASP A 21 -15.53 -23.18 -29.77
N LEU A 22 -16.56 -22.51 -29.25
CA LEU A 22 -17.29 -21.46 -29.95
C LEU A 22 -16.82 -20.11 -29.43
N CYS A 23 -16.50 -19.21 -30.36
CA CYS A 23 -16.24 -17.81 -30.08
C CYS A 23 -17.55 -17.01 -30.30
N ARG A 24 -18.04 -16.34 -29.26
CA ARG A 24 -19.17 -15.41 -29.33
C ARG A 24 -18.65 -14.05 -29.78
N LEU A 25 -19.10 -13.56 -30.91
CA LEU A 25 -18.64 -12.28 -31.46
C LEU A 25 -19.80 -11.57 -32.16
N THR A 26 -19.60 -10.29 -32.40
CA THR A 26 -20.54 -9.48 -33.15
C THR A 26 -19.99 -9.25 -34.55
N VAL A 27 -20.79 -9.52 -35.57
CA VAL A 27 -20.47 -9.18 -36.96
C VAL A 27 -21.25 -7.95 -37.38
N LEU A 28 -20.53 -6.90 -37.75
CA LEU A 28 -21.05 -5.66 -38.31
C LEU A 28 -21.01 -5.74 -39.83
N ALA A 29 -22.18 -5.79 -40.46
CA ALA A 29 -22.35 -5.65 -41.90
C ALA A 29 -22.85 -4.22 -42.24
N PRO A 30 -22.83 -3.78 -43.52
CA PRO A 30 -23.14 -2.40 -43.88
C PRO A 30 -24.48 -1.85 -43.37
N ARG A 31 -25.48 -2.72 -43.17
CA ARG A 31 -26.85 -2.33 -42.78
C ARG A 31 -27.40 -3.14 -41.61
N THR A 32 -26.62 -4.04 -41.03
CA THR A 32 -27.07 -4.95 -39.98
C THR A 32 -25.92 -5.29 -39.04
N GLN A 33 -26.25 -5.59 -37.80
CA GLN A 33 -25.32 -6.09 -36.80
C GLN A 33 -25.93 -7.36 -36.21
N ILE A 34 -25.15 -8.44 -36.17
CA ILE A 34 -25.61 -9.74 -35.72
C ILE A 34 -24.61 -10.36 -34.74
N ASP A 35 -25.12 -10.93 -33.66
CA ASP A 35 -24.29 -11.67 -32.70
C ASP A 35 -24.29 -13.16 -33.07
N LEU A 36 -23.09 -13.72 -33.25
CA LEU A 36 -22.89 -15.08 -33.70
C LEU A 36 -21.98 -15.85 -32.73
N ALA A 37 -22.22 -17.14 -32.62
CA ALA A 37 -21.29 -18.08 -32.00
C ALA A 37 -20.66 -18.93 -33.11
N LEU A 38 -19.39 -18.65 -33.43
CA LEU A 38 -18.67 -19.29 -34.53
C LEU A 38 -17.62 -20.28 -34.00
N PRO A 39 -17.36 -21.41 -34.68
CA PRO A 39 -16.28 -22.32 -34.31
C PRO A 39 -14.91 -21.63 -34.34
N ASN A 40 -14.23 -21.61 -33.19
CA ASN A 40 -12.99 -20.87 -32.96
C ASN A 40 -11.78 -21.45 -33.73
N ALA A 41 -11.77 -22.78 -33.90
CA ALA A 41 -10.67 -23.53 -34.53
C ALA A 41 -10.85 -23.79 -36.04
N VAL A 42 -11.90 -23.25 -36.67
CA VAL A 42 -12.17 -23.44 -38.11
C VAL A 42 -11.60 -22.26 -38.91
N PRO A 43 -10.93 -22.50 -40.06
CA PRO A 43 -10.46 -21.42 -40.93
C PRO A 43 -11.58 -20.46 -41.33
N VAL A 44 -11.27 -19.17 -41.33
CA VAL A 44 -12.23 -18.08 -41.60
C VAL A 44 -12.93 -18.26 -42.95
N GLU A 45 -12.23 -18.77 -43.98
CA GLU A 45 -12.79 -18.97 -45.32
C GLU A 45 -14.00 -19.93 -45.35
N LEU A 46 -14.04 -20.91 -44.45
CA LEU A 46 -15.16 -21.85 -44.34
C LEU A 46 -16.37 -21.26 -43.60
N LEU A 47 -16.16 -20.19 -42.83
CA LEU A 47 -17.21 -19.52 -42.05
C LEU A 47 -17.91 -18.43 -42.89
N ILE A 48 -17.18 -17.79 -43.80
CA ILE A 48 -17.67 -16.64 -44.61
C ILE A 48 -18.99 -16.91 -45.35
N PRO A 49 -19.16 -18.03 -46.10
CA PRO A 49 -20.41 -18.27 -46.83
C PRO A 49 -21.63 -18.38 -45.92
N GLY A 50 -21.49 -19.05 -44.78
CA GLY A 50 -22.59 -19.20 -43.81
C GLY A 50 -22.97 -17.88 -43.14
N ILE A 51 -21.98 -17.00 -42.90
CA ILE A 51 -22.23 -15.64 -42.39
C ILE A 51 -22.93 -14.79 -43.46
N ALA A 52 -22.48 -14.86 -44.72
CA ALA A 52 -23.09 -14.15 -45.84
C ALA A 52 -24.57 -14.53 -46.01
N ASP A 53 -24.88 -15.82 -46.03
CA ASP A 53 -26.25 -16.34 -46.14
C ASP A 53 -27.15 -15.84 -45.00
N LEU A 54 -26.60 -15.73 -43.79
CA LEU A 54 -27.34 -15.31 -42.61
C LEU A 54 -27.61 -13.79 -42.61
N ILE A 55 -26.64 -13.01 -43.07
CA ILE A 55 -26.81 -11.56 -43.28
C ILE A 55 -27.84 -11.31 -44.39
N GLU A 56 -27.78 -12.02 -45.51
CA GLU A 56 -28.70 -11.85 -46.64
C GLU A 56 -30.15 -12.19 -46.27
N LYS A 57 -30.37 -13.30 -45.56
CA LYS A 57 -31.70 -13.66 -45.02
C LYS A 57 -32.23 -12.61 -44.06
N HIS A 58 -31.36 -12.00 -43.25
CA HIS A 58 -31.76 -10.97 -42.30
C HIS A 58 -32.04 -9.63 -42.99
N SER A 59 -31.28 -9.26 -44.03
CA SER A 59 -31.50 -8.02 -44.81
C SER A 59 -32.76 -8.08 -45.67
N ALA A 60 -33.13 -9.25 -46.21
CA ALA A 60 -34.34 -9.43 -47.02
C ALA A 60 -35.65 -9.19 -46.25
N THR A 61 -35.59 -9.14 -44.92
CA THR A 61 -36.75 -8.87 -44.04
C THR A 61 -36.94 -7.36 -43.77
N ASN A 62 -35.97 -6.51 -44.14
CA ASN A 62 -36.09 -5.05 -44.02
C ASN A 62 -36.77 -4.46 -45.27
N GLU A 63 -37.99 -3.94 -45.12
CA GLU A 63 -38.83 -3.34 -46.18
C GLU A 63 -38.19 -2.15 -46.94
N PHE A 64 -37.02 -1.66 -46.51
CA PHE A 64 -36.32 -0.53 -47.11
C PHE A 64 -35.21 -0.92 -48.10
N ASP A 65 -34.99 -2.21 -48.35
CA ASP A 65 -33.84 -2.67 -49.15
C ASP A 65 -34.24 -3.22 -50.53
N VAL A 66 -34.44 -2.31 -51.49
CA VAL A 66 -34.59 -2.67 -52.91
C VAL A 66 -33.22 -2.58 -53.56
N THR A 67 -32.32 -3.52 -53.29
CA THR A 67 -31.07 -3.65 -54.06
C THR A 67 -31.19 -4.75 -55.12
N SER A 68 -30.84 -4.38 -56.35
CA SER A 68 -30.90 -5.22 -57.53
C SER A 68 -30.02 -6.46 -57.41
N VAL A 69 -30.48 -7.56 -58.03
CA VAL A 69 -29.72 -8.81 -58.21
C VAL A 69 -28.33 -8.46 -58.76
N ARG A 70 -27.29 -8.64 -57.93
CA ARG A 70 -25.90 -8.39 -58.31
C ARG A 70 -25.38 -9.60 -59.09
N THR A 71 -24.94 -9.36 -60.32
CA THR A 71 -24.55 -10.41 -61.29
C THR A 71 -23.07 -10.80 -61.22
N GLU A 72 -22.27 -10.16 -60.36
CA GLU A 72 -20.83 -10.43 -60.23
C GLU A 72 -20.48 -11.16 -58.92
N PRO A 73 -19.51 -12.09 -58.94
CA PRO A 73 -19.06 -12.79 -57.74
C PRO A 73 -18.31 -11.85 -56.80
N VAL A 74 -18.90 -11.54 -55.65
CA VAL A 74 -18.31 -10.68 -54.60
C VAL A 74 -17.51 -11.53 -53.61
N ARG A 75 -16.24 -11.16 -53.38
CA ARG A 75 -15.41 -11.78 -52.34
C ARG A 75 -15.62 -11.07 -51.00
N TRP A 76 -16.24 -11.76 -50.06
CA TRP A 76 -16.45 -11.28 -48.70
C TRP A 76 -15.23 -11.52 -47.81
N THR A 77 -15.03 -10.66 -46.83
CA THR A 77 -13.95 -10.74 -45.85
C THR A 77 -14.43 -10.33 -44.46
N LEU A 78 -13.73 -10.83 -43.43
CA LEU A 78 -13.87 -10.34 -42.06
C LEU A 78 -12.63 -9.54 -41.70
N SER A 79 -12.80 -8.37 -41.09
CA SER A 79 -11.69 -7.57 -40.55
C SER A 79 -12.03 -7.07 -39.14
N ARG A 80 -11.02 -6.63 -38.39
CA ARG A 80 -11.25 -5.79 -37.21
C ARG A 80 -11.50 -4.35 -37.66
N VAL A 81 -12.18 -3.56 -36.83
CA VAL A 81 -12.45 -2.15 -37.12
C VAL A 81 -11.14 -1.40 -37.37
N GLY A 82 -10.99 -0.81 -38.56
CA GLY A 82 -9.80 -0.05 -38.96
C GLY A 82 -8.54 -0.88 -39.20
N GLN A 83 -8.67 -2.20 -39.35
CA GLN A 83 -7.57 -3.13 -39.61
C GLN A 83 -7.76 -3.85 -40.95
N PRO A 84 -6.68 -4.37 -41.55
CA PRO A 84 -6.79 -5.19 -42.76
C PRO A 84 -7.62 -6.47 -42.52
N PRO A 85 -8.10 -7.12 -43.59
CA PRO A 85 -8.83 -8.38 -43.52
C PRO A 85 -8.06 -9.46 -42.79
N LEU A 86 -8.77 -10.26 -41.99
CA LEU A 86 -8.26 -11.50 -41.44
C LEU A 86 -7.85 -12.44 -42.58
N SER A 87 -6.71 -13.12 -42.39
CA SER A 87 -6.25 -14.14 -43.33
C SER A 87 -7.29 -15.27 -43.42
N PRO A 88 -7.76 -15.63 -44.62
CA PRO A 88 -8.81 -16.65 -44.82
C PRO A 88 -8.38 -18.06 -44.41
N ALA A 89 -7.08 -18.35 -44.49
CA ALA A 89 -6.51 -19.66 -44.18
C ALA A 89 -6.36 -19.95 -42.68
N MET A 90 -6.43 -18.92 -41.84
CA MET A 90 -6.24 -19.03 -40.40
C MET A 90 -7.58 -19.09 -39.66
N SER A 91 -7.59 -19.69 -38.48
CA SER A 91 -8.77 -19.73 -37.61
C SER A 91 -8.93 -18.44 -36.78
N LEU A 92 -10.12 -18.25 -36.17
CA LEU A 92 -10.37 -17.12 -35.27
C LEU A 92 -9.41 -17.16 -34.06
N GLN A 93 -9.09 -18.35 -33.57
CA GLN A 93 -8.14 -18.57 -32.48
C GLN A 93 -6.72 -18.12 -32.84
N GLU A 94 -6.27 -18.44 -34.05
CA GLU A 94 -4.93 -18.07 -34.53
C GLU A 94 -4.78 -16.55 -34.75
N HIS A 95 -5.88 -15.87 -35.07
CA HIS A 95 -5.94 -14.40 -35.08
C HIS A 95 -6.12 -13.78 -33.69
N GLY A 96 -6.25 -14.60 -32.64
CA GLY A 96 -6.45 -14.14 -31.27
C GLY A 96 -7.77 -13.37 -31.10
N VAL A 97 -8.81 -13.75 -31.82
CA VAL A 97 -10.16 -13.20 -31.65
C VAL A 97 -10.74 -13.72 -30.35
N LEU A 98 -11.26 -12.81 -29.52
CA LEU A 98 -11.79 -13.12 -28.19
C LEU A 98 -13.32 -13.04 -28.18
N ASP A 99 -13.93 -13.66 -27.17
CA ASP A 99 -15.36 -13.50 -26.93
C ASP A 99 -15.74 -12.03 -26.70
N GLY A 100 -16.78 -11.58 -27.41
CA GLY A 100 -17.30 -10.20 -27.38
C GLY A 100 -16.64 -9.25 -28.38
N GLU A 101 -15.70 -9.71 -29.22
CA GLU A 101 -15.09 -8.86 -30.24
C GLU A 101 -16.06 -8.49 -31.38
N LEU A 102 -15.88 -7.30 -31.95
CA LEU A 102 -16.62 -6.81 -33.11
C LEU A 102 -15.78 -7.00 -34.38
N LEU A 103 -16.30 -7.78 -35.32
CA LEU A 103 -15.71 -7.95 -36.65
C LEU A 103 -16.56 -7.24 -37.70
N VAL A 104 -15.91 -6.59 -38.66
CA VAL A 104 -16.55 -5.96 -39.81
C VAL A 104 -16.60 -6.98 -40.95
N PHE A 105 -17.79 -7.20 -41.49
CA PHE A 105 -18.03 -8.03 -42.66
C PHE A 105 -18.30 -7.15 -43.86
N ASP A 106 -17.34 -7.13 -44.78
CA ASP A 106 -17.40 -6.28 -45.97
C ASP A 106 -16.73 -6.97 -47.16
N THR A 107 -16.93 -6.38 -48.33
CA THR A 107 -16.28 -6.77 -49.58
C THR A 107 -14.77 -6.52 -49.51
N ALA A 108 -13.99 -7.40 -50.14
CA ALA A 108 -12.53 -7.28 -50.14
C ALA A 108 -12.04 -5.94 -50.71
N GLU A 109 -12.80 -5.32 -51.61
CA GLU A 109 -12.50 -4.03 -52.24
C GLU A 109 -12.78 -2.83 -51.32
N ALA A 110 -13.70 -2.97 -50.36
CA ALA A 110 -14.07 -1.94 -49.40
C ALA A 110 -13.23 -1.98 -48.11
N SER A 111 -12.27 -2.92 -48.01
CA SER A 111 -11.47 -3.04 -46.80
C SER A 111 -10.60 -1.81 -46.57
N ALA A 112 -10.64 -1.30 -45.34
CA ALA A 112 -9.89 -0.11 -44.96
C ALA A 112 -8.37 -0.36 -45.15
N PRO A 113 -7.66 0.53 -45.86
CA PRO A 113 -6.20 0.46 -45.89
C PRO A 113 -5.66 0.62 -44.46
N PRO A 114 -4.49 0.04 -44.15
CA PRO A 114 -3.88 0.22 -42.84
C PRO A 114 -3.66 1.72 -42.59
N PRO A 115 -3.91 2.21 -41.36
CA PRO A 115 -3.71 3.61 -41.05
C PRO A 115 -2.24 4.00 -41.27
N LEU A 116 -2.01 4.96 -42.17
CA LEU A 116 -0.69 5.52 -42.44
C LEU A 116 -0.44 6.66 -41.45
N PHE A 117 0.44 6.44 -40.48
CA PHE A 117 0.92 7.49 -39.58
C PHE A 117 2.17 8.14 -40.17
N ASP A 118 1.99 9.17 -41.00
CA ASP A 118 3.07 9.87 -41.74
C ASP A 118 3.84 10.91 -40.90
N ASP A 119 3.42 11.13 -39.65
CA ASP A 119 4.00 12.17 -38.82
C ASP A 119 5.02 11.59 -37.82
N ILE A 120 6.25 11.42 -38.30
CA ILE A 120 7.40 11.02 -37.47
C ILE A 120 7.65 12.05 -36.36
N MET A 121 7.35 13.33 -36.59
CA MET A 121 7.49 14.39 -35.58
C MET A 121 6.42 14.29 -34.49
N TYR A 122 5.19 13.94 -34.86
CA TYR A 122 4.15 13.60 -33.90
C TYR A 122 4.52 12.35 -33.09
N ASN A 123 5.08 11.31 -33.71
CA ASN A 123 5.52 10.11 -33.01
C ASN A 123 6.67 10.40 -32.02
N VAL A 124 7.62 11.27 -32.38
CA VAL A 124 8.68 11.72 -31.45
C VAL A 124 8.09 12.60 -30.32
N ALA A 125 7.17 13.51 -30.63
CA ALA A 125 6.52 14.36 -29.63
C ALA A 125 5.63 13.55 -28.66
N VAL A 126 4.92 12.53 -29.15
CA VAL A 126 4.11 11.61 -28.33
C VAL A 126 5.01 10.64 -27.56
N ALA A 127 6.11 10.17 -28.15
CA ALA A 127 7.10 9.36 -27.45
C ALA A 127 7.78 10.14 -26.30
N ASP A 128 8.04 11.44 -26.49
CA ASP A 128 8.62 12.31 -25.45
C ASP A 128 7.60 12.76 -24.41
N ALA A 129 6.32 12.94 -24.78
CA ALA A 129 5.24 13.27 -23.85
C ALA A 129 5.04 12.21 -22.74
N GLY A 130 5.47 10.97 -22.98
CA GLY A 130 5.50 9.91 -21.97
C GLY A 130 6.67 10.02 -20.96
N HIS A 131 7.72 10.78 -21.29
CA HIS A 131 8.97 10.85 -20.52
C HIS A 131 9.20 12.21 -19.83
N SER A 132 8.61 13.30 -20.34
CA SER A 132 8.76 14.64 -19.77
C SER A 132 7.51 15.08 -18.98
N HIS A 133 7.63 15.20 -17.65
CA HIS A 133 6.60 15.83 -16.83
C HIS A 133 6.81 17.35 -16.82
N PRO A 134 5.90 18.17 -17.38
CA PRO A 134 6.07 19.61 -17.39
C PRO A 134 6.05 20.18 -15.97
N TRP A 135 6.76 21.31 -15.76
CA TRP A 135 6.70 22.03 -14.49
C TRP A 135 5.30 22.62 -14.28
N THR A 136 4.53 21.99 -13.38
CA THR A 136 3.17 22.40 -13.06
C THR A 136 3.11 23.18 -11.74
N PRO A 137 2.06 23.99 -11.50
CA PRO A 137 1.81 24.59 -10.18
C PRO A 137 1.74 23.55 -9.05
N ARG A 138 1.31 22.31 -9.36
CA ARG A 138 1.33 21.19 -8.42
C ARG A 138 2.76 20.77 -8.08
N ALA A 139 3.63 20.61 -9.08
CA ALA A 139 5.04 20.29 -8.86
C ALA A 139 5.73 21.39 -8.06
N ALA A 140 5.54 22.66 -8.43
CA ALA A 140 6.07 23.82 -7.70
C ALA A 140 5.64 23.82 -6.23
N ARG A 141 4.36 23.58 -5.96
CA ARG A 141 3.83 23.50 -4.60
C ARG A 141 4.45 22.34 -3.82
N LEU A 142 4.55 21.15 -4.40
CA LEU A 142 5.14 19.99 -3.74
C LEU A 142 6.61 20.23 -3.40
N THR A 143 7.39 20.74 -4.35
CA THR A 143 8.81 21.07 -4.14
C THR A 143 8.99 22.15 -3.08
N GLY A 144 8.20 23.23 -3.14
CA GLY A 144 8.23 24.30 -2.13
C GLY A 144 7.83 23.80 -0.73
N SER A 145 6.84 22.91 -0.67
CA SER A 145 6.39 22.29 0.60
C SER A 145 7.46 21.39 1.20
N ALA A 146 8.10 20.57 0.37
CA ALA A 146 9.19 19.70 0.79
C ALA A 146 10.39 20.52 1.28
N LEU A 147 10.75 21.59 0.57
CA LEU A 147 11.83 22.49 0.96
C LEU A 147 11.50 23.22 2.27
N ALA A 148 10.25 23.68 2.46
CA ALA A 148 9.82 24.32 3.69
C ALA A 148 9.93 23.38 4.89
N ILE A 149 9.46 22.14 4.77
CA ILE A 149 9.59 21.12 5.84
C ILE A 149 11.06 20.80 6.11
N ALA A 150 11.88 20.64 5.07
CA ALA A 150 13.31 20.40 5.25
C ALA A 150 14.02 21.56 5.96
N ALA A 151 13.69 22.81 5.59
CA ALA A 151 14.22 24.01 6.20
C ALA A 151 13.79 24.15 7.67
N THR A 152 12.55 23.81 8.03
CA THR A 152 12.12 23.86 9.43
C THR A 152 12.73 22.75 10.27
N VAL A 153 12.96 21.56 9.72
CA VAL A 153 13.73 20.50 10.39
C VAL A 153 15.17 20.96 10.64
N ALA A 154 15.83 21.51 9.61
CA ALA A 154 17.20 22.03 9.74
C ALA A 154 17.27 23.20 10.75
N GLY A 155 16.31 24.12 10.72
CA GLY A 155 16.21 25.23 11.67
C GLY A 155 15.94 24.77 13.10
N ALA A 156 15.06 23.79 13.29
CA ALA A 156 14.81 23.18 14.60
C ALA A 156 16.06 22.48 15.15
N PHE A 157 16.79 21.75 14.29
CA PHE A 157 18.07 21.16 14.67
C PHE A 157 19.10 22.24 15.05
N ALA A 158 19.24 23.30 14.26
CA ALA A 158 20.13 24.42 14.59
C ALA A 158 19.75 25.09 15.93
N LEU A 159 18.44 25.23 16.21
CA LEU A 159 17.95 25.75 17.48
C LEU A 159 18.34 24.85 18.65
N LEU A 160 18.27 23.52 18.48
CA LEU A 160 18.71 22.56 19.48
C LEU A 160 20.20 22.61 19.79
N GLN A 161 21.04 23.17 18.90
CA GLN A 161 22.47 23.37 19.15
C GLN A 161 22.78 24.63 19.97
N THR A 162 21.77 25.41 20.34
CA THR A 162 21.98 26.58 21.22
C THR A 162 22.21 26.12 22.65
N ASP A 163 23.32 26.60 23.23
CA ASP A 163 23.71 26.29 24.60
C ASP A 163 23.85 27.58 25.42
N GLY A 164 23.60 27.49 26.73
CA GLY A 164 23.67 28.61 27.69
C GLY A 164 22.29 29.10 28.16
N GLY A 165 22.20 29.50 29.43
CA GLY A 165 20.91 29.77 30.10
C GLY A 165 20.03 30.81 29.40
N THR A 166 20.49 32.05 29.27
CA THR A 166 19.68 33.13 28.67
C THR A 166 19.42 32.89 27.18
N THR A 167 20.41 32.40 26.44
CA THR A 167 20.28 32.12 25.00
C THR A 167 19.31 30.98 24.71
N SER A 168 19.32 29.91 25.52
CA SER A 168 18.38 28.78 25.40
C SER A 168 16.94 29.22 25.65
N VAL A 169 16.71 30.10 26.63
CA VAL A 169 15.36 30.64 26.90
C VAL A 169 14.86 31.50 25.74
N ILE A 170 15.73 32.36 25.18
CA ILE A 170 15.38 33.17 23.99
C ILE A 170 15.10 32.25 22.80
N ALA A 171 15.93 31.23 22.58
CA ALA A 171 15.74 30.24 21.52
C ALA A 171 14.43 29.47 21.68
N ALA A 172 14.09 29.03 22.89
CA ALA A 172 12.82 28.38 23.21
C ALA A 172 11.62 29.30 22.93
N ALA A 173 11.70 30.58 23.33
CA ALA A 173 10.66 31.58 23.06
C ALA A 173 10.47 31.83 21.56
N CYS A 174 11.57 31.98 20.81
CA CYS A 174 11.52 32.10 19.35
C CYS A 174 10.88 30.85 18.70
N GLY A 175 11.30 29.66 19.12
CA GLY A 175 10.73 28.40 18.63
C GLY A 175 9.23 28.29 18.92
N LEU A 176 8.79 28.60 20.14
CA LEU A 176 7.38 28.59 20.52
C LEU A 176 6.57 29.61 19.72
N PHE A 177 7.11 30.82 19.52
CA PHE A 177 6.48 31.84 18.70
C PHE A 177 6.31 31.39 17.25
N THR A 178 7.36 30.84 16.63
CA THR A 178 7.31 30.30 15.26
C THR A 178 6.33 29.13 15.15
N MET A 179 6.30 28.23 16.13
CA MET A 179 5.32 27.14 16.19
C MET A 179 3.88 27.70 16.18
N VAL A 180 3.57 28.64 17.07
CA VAL A 180 2.23 29.26 17.15
C VAL A 180 1.89 29.95 15.83
N LEU A 181 2.83 30.68 15.24
CA LEU A 181 2.64 31.36 13.95
C LEU A 181 2.28 30.38 12.84
N PHE A 182 2.99 29.25 12.71
CA PHE A 182 2.67 28.22 11.73
C PHE A 182 1.34 27.53 11.98
N LEU A 183 0.99 27.25 13.24
CA LEU A 183 -0.31 26.66 13.57
C LEU A 183 -1.45 27.62 13.23
N VAL A 184 -1.34 28.90 13.60
CA VAL A 184 -2.36 29.93 13.29
C VAL A 184 -2.46 30.12 11.77
N ALA A 185 -1.33 30.24 11.07
CA ALA A 185 -1.32 30.35 9.62
C ALA A 185 -1.98 29.13 8.96
N GLY A 186 -1.69 27.92 9.43
CA GLY A 186 -2.31 26.69 8.92
C GLY A 186 -3.82 26.64 9.18
N VAL A 187 -4.27 27.09 10.34
CA VAL A 187 -5.71 27.23 10.65
C VAL A 187 -6.36 28.22 9.69
N VAL A 188 -5.78 29.40 9.53
CA VAL A 188 -6.26 30.44 8.60
C VAL A 188 -6.32 29.91 7.17
N SER A 189 -5.26 29.27 6.67
CA SER A 189 -5.24 28.65 5.34
C SER A 189 -6.38 27.65 5.16
N SER A 190 -6.62 26.77 6.13
CA SER A 190 -7.69 25.77 6.04
C SER A 190 -9.11 26.32 6.20
N ARG A 191 -9.31 27.33 7.06
CA ARG A 191 -10.65 27.79 7.46
C ARG A 191 -11.14 29.01 6.69
N ILE A 192 -10.23 29.90 6.30
CA ILE A 192 -10.55 31.14 5.60
C ILE A 192 -10.36 30.96 4.09
N TYR A 193 -9.27 30.30 3.68
CA TYR A 193 -8.90 30.16 2.27
C TYR A 193 -9.26 28.78 1.66
N ASP A 194 -9.78 27.84 2.46
CA ASP A 194 -10.01 26.42 2.11
C ASP A 194 -8.78 25.72 1.47
N ASP A 195 -7.58 26.24 1.72
CA ASP A 195 -6.33 25.65 1.25
C ASP A 195 -5.81 24.63 2.27
N ARG A 196 -6.34 23.41 2.13
CA ARG A 196 -5.98 22.26 2.98
C ARG A 196 -4.54 21.79 2.78
N ALA A 197 -3.96 22.03 1.61
CA ALA A 197 -2.61 21.60 1.30
C ALA A 197 -1.60 22.47 2.05
N SER A 198 -1.74 23.80 1.97
CA SER A 198 -0.89 24.73 2.72
C SER A 198 -1.06 24.56 4.23
N ALA A 199 -2.30 24.33 4.70
CA ALA A 199 -2.56 24.04 6.10
C ALA A 199 -1.83 22.79 6.62
N LEU A 200 -1.78 21.73 5.81
CA LEU A 200 -1.01 20.51 6.13
C LEU A 200 0.48 20.83 6.24
N VAL A 201 1.04 21.57 5.29
CA VAL A 201 2.47 21.91 5.26
C VAL A 201 2.84 22.78 6.46
N LEU A 202 2.06 23.81 6.75
CA LEU A 202 2.31 24.70 7.89
C LEU A 202 2.19 23.96 9.23
N GLY A 203 1.14 23.14 9.40
CA GLY A 203 0.98 22.36 10.62
C GLY A 203 2.08 21.31 10.81
N THR A 204 2.56 20.68 9.73
CA THR A 204 3.68 19.73 9.79
C THR A 204 5.01 20.42 10.05
N ALA A 205 5.24 21.58 9.45
CA ALA A 205 6.41 22.41 9.67
C ALA A 205 6.49 22.96 11.12
N ALA A 206 5.36 23.06 11.82
CA ALA A 206 5.33 23.44 13.24
C ALA A 206 5.89 22.35 14.17
N LEU A 207 5.83 21.06 13.80
CA LEU A 207 6.18 19.95 14.70
C LEU A 207 7.67 19.89 15.09
N PRO A 208 8.65 20.01 14.17
CA PRO A 208 10.07 20.02 14.54
C PRO A 208 10.42 21.20 15.46
N VAL A 209 9.83 22.38 15.19
CA VAL A 209 10.07 23.58 15.99
C VAL A 209 9.41 23.47 17.38
N ALA A 210 8.21 22.89 17.45
CA ALA A 210 7.53 22.55 18.71
C ALA A 210 8.39 21.64 19.59
N PHE A 211 8.99 20.61 18.99
CA PHE A 211 9.89 19.68 19.65
C PHE A 211 11.14 20.39 20.20
N ALA A 212 11.79 21.20 19.36
CA ALA A 212 12.98 21.94 19.74
C ALA A 212 12.70 22.94 20.87
N ALA A 213 11.60 23.70 20.77
CA ALA A 213 11.18 24.63 21.80
C ALA A 213 10.91 23.93 23.14
N GLY A 214 10.25 22.78 23.12
CA GLY A 214 9.98 22.00 24.34
C GLY A 214 11.23 21.43 25.00
N ILE A 215 12.22 21.00 24.20
CA ILE A 215 13.52 20.58 24.75
C ILE A 215 14.22 21.75 25.44
N LEU A 216 14.29 22.92 24.80
CA LEU A 216 15.05 24.08 25.30
C LEU A 216 14.39 24.78 26.50
N LEU A 217 13.10 24.52 26.75
CA LEU A 217 12.37 25.07 27.90
C LEU A 217 12.76 24.38 29.22
N VAL A 218 13.28 23.15 29.15
CA VAL A 218 13.74 22.42 30.34
C VAL A 218 15.18 22.87 30.64
N PRO A 219 15.46 23.35 31.87
CA PRO A 219 16.82 23.72 32.26
C PRO A 219 17.68 22.49 32.59
N GLY A 220 18.98 22.59 32.32
CA GLY A 220 19.98 21.58 32.69
C GLY A 220 20.52 20.80 31.49
N ASP A 221 21.18 19.68 31.78
CA ASP A 221 21.76 18.82 30.75
C ASP A 221 20.69 18.01 30.03
N ARG A 222 20.82 17.92 28.70
CA ARG A 222 19.83 17.25 27.84
C ARG A 222 19.68 15.78 28.23
N GLY A 223 18.45 15.36 28.48
CA GLY A 223 18.11 13.99 28.86
C GLY A 223 16.62 13.67 28.69
N ALA A 224 16.17 12.59 29.32
CA ALA A 224 14.78 12.15 29.29
C ALA A 224 13.72 13.25 29.59
N PRO A 225 13.89 14.16 30.57
CA PRO A 225 12.84 15.15 30.86
C PRO A 225 12.68 16.18 29.74
N HIS A 226 13.75 16.47 29.00
CA HIS A 226 13.74 17.37 27.85
C HIS A 226 12.97 16.72 26.68
N LEU A 227 13.25 15.43 26.41
CA LEU A 227 12.52 14.66 25.40
C LEU A 227 11.04 14.54 25.74
N MET A 228 10.70 14.35 27.02
CA MET A 228 9.32 14.29 27.49
C MET A 228 8.56 15.57 27.13
N LEU A 229 9.09 16.75 27.50
CA LEU A 229 8.41 18.02 27.22
C LEU A 229 8.35 18.32 25.71
N GLY A 230 9.43 18.09 24.97
CA GLY A 230 9.45 18.22 23.51
C GLY A 230 8.35 17.41 22.84
N LEU A 231 8.22 16.12 23.21
CA LEU A 231 7.19 15.24 22.65
C LEU A 231 5.77 15.65 23.08
N VAL A 232 5.58 16.10 24.33
CA VAL A 232 4.27 16.59 24.80
C VAL A 232 3.79 17.78 23.97
N ILE A 233 4.67 18.76 23.68
CA ILE A 233 4.30 19.92 22.86
C ILE A 233 4.01 19.51 21.42
N VAL A 234 4.77 18.57 20.84
CA VAL A 234 4.46 17.97 19.53
C VAL A 234 3.09 17.31 19.51
N GLY A 235 2.77 16.53 20.54
CA GLY A 235 1.48 15.85 20.68
C GLY A 235 0.33 16.83 20.79
N ALA A 236 0.47 17.85 21.65
CA ALA A 236 -0.52 18.91 21.81
C ALA A 236 -0.76 19.67 20.50
N SER A 237 0.32 20.05 19.81
CA SER A 237 0.26 20.74 18.51
C SER A 237 -0.43 19.87 17.44
N SER A 238 -0.09 18.58 17.39
CA SER A 238 -0.69 17.64 16.44
C SER A 238 -2.19 17.45 16.67
N VAL A 239 -2.61 17.30 17.94
CA VAL A 239 -4.02 17.19 18.31
C VAL A 239 -4.76 18.49 17.98
N LEU A 240 -4.15 19.65 18.24
CA LEU A 240 -4.73 20.95 17.91
C LEU A 240 -4.94 21.10 16.39
N SER A 241 -3.94 20.78 15.58
CA SER A 241 -4.05 20.80 14.11
C SER A 241 -5.16 19.86 13.60
N LEU A 242 -5.27 18.65 14.16
CA LEU A 242 -6.35 17.72 13.80
C LEU A 242 -7.74 18.27 14.12
N ARG A 243 -7.90 18.89 15.29
CA ARG A 243 -9.20 19.35 15.78
C ARG A 243 -9.62 20.65 15.11
N VAL A 244 -8.71 21.58 14.93
CA VAL A 244 -9.01 22.92 14.43
C VAL A 244 -9.02 22.95 12.91
N SER A 245 -8.01 22.40 12.23
CA SER A 245 -7.94 22.45 10.76
C SER A 245 -8.69 21.29 10.10
N GLY A 246 -8.78 20.12 10.73
CA GLY A 246 -9.45 18.94 10.16
C GLY A 246 -8.71 18.32 8.96
N VAL A 247 -7.46 18.74 8.71
CA VAL A 247 -6.61 18.28 7.61
C VAL A 247 -5.53 17.31 8.12
N GLY A 248 -4.91 16.56 7.20
CA GLY A 248 -3.75 15.72 7.53
C GLY A 248 -3.96 14.60 8.56
N PRO A 249 -5.09 13.85 8.56
CA PRO A 249 -5.37 12.86 9.58
C PRO A 249 -4.23 11.87 9.80
N ALA A 250 -3.59 11.38 8.73
CA ALA A 250 -2.45 10.46 8.82
C ALA A 250 -1.25 11.06 9.57
N VAL A 251 -0.78 12.24 9.15
CA VAL A 251 0.45 12.83 9.71
C VAL A 251 0.26 13.18 11.17
N PHE A 252 -0.82 13.88 11.51
CA PHE A 252 -1.01 14.36 12.87
C PHE A 252 -1.46 13.26 13.85
N THR A 253 -2.19 12.22 13.43
CA THR A 253 -2.42 11.09 14.35
C THR A 253 -1.16 10.27 14.54
N GLY A 254 -0.33 10.14 13.51
CA GLY A 254 0.98 9.52 13.64
C GLY A 254 1.85 10.29 14.63
N ALA A 255 1.99 11.60 14.44
CA ALA A 255 2.75 12.47 15.34
C ALA A 255 2.20 12.47 16.78
N ALA A 256 0.88 12.49 16.96
CA ALA A 256 0.26 12.38 18.28
C ALA A 256 0.54 11.02 18.95
N ALA A 257 0.54 9.91 18.19
CA ALA A 257 0.86 8.58 18.72
C ALA A 257 2.34 8.44 19.08
N VAL A 258 3.25 8.98 18.26
CA VAL A 258 4.69 9.08 18.57
C VAL A 258 4.90 9.90 19.84
N ALA A 259 4.26 11.07 19.92
CA ALA A 259 4.32 11.92 21.10
C ALA A 259 3.81 11.20 22.36
N LEU A 260 2.69 10.51 22.28
CA LEU A 260 2.09 9.82 23.42
C LEU A 260 3.00 8.71 23.97
N LEU A 261 3.43 7.77 23.12
CA LEU A 261 4.26 6.64 23.57
C LEU A 261 5.70 7.06 23.87
N GLY A 262 6.26 7.98 23.08
CA GLY A 262 7.60 8.48 23.30
C GLY A 262 7.70 9.34 24.57
N SER A 263 6.73 10.22 24.84
CA SER A 263 6.70 10.97 26.11
C SER A 263 6.43 10.06 27.30
N GLY A 264 5.62 9.00 27.13
CA GLY A 264 5.45 7.96 28.14
C GLY A 264 6.76 7.21 28.45
N ALA A 265 7.52 6.83 27.43
CA ALA A 265 8.84 6.21 27.61
C ALA A 265 9.84 7.16 28.28
N ALA A 266 9.85 8.44 27.88
CA ALA A 266 10.65 9.47 28.52
C ALA A 266 10.23 9.70 29.98
N ALA A 267 8.92 9.67 30.28
CA ALA A 267 8.40 9.77 31.64
C ALA A 267 8.79 8.57 32.51
N VAL A 268 8.79 7.35 31.96
CA VAL A 268 9.32 6.17 32.67
C VAL A 268 10.81 6.38 32.96
N ALA A 269 11.60 6.83 31.97
CA ALA A 269 13.03 7.09 32.15
C ALA A 269 13.33 8.24 33.14
N THR A 270 12.42 9.19 33.35
CA THR A 270 12.60 10.26 34.34
C THR A 270 12.15 9.86 35.73
N LEU A 271 11.03 9.14 35.85
CA LEU A 271 10.42 8.79 37.13
C LEU A 271 11.01 7.50 37.73
N THR A 272 11.74 6.72 36.93
CA THR A 272 12.36 5.47 37.36
C THR A 272 13.84 5.44 36.97
N GLU A 273 14.68 4.83 37.80
CA GLU A 273 16.11 4.63 37.51
C GLU A 273 16.36 3.45 36.54
N GLN A 274 15.44 3.26 35.59
CA GLN A 274 15.52 2.17 34.63
C GLN A 274 16.60 2.46 33.59
N THR A 275 17.26 1.40 33.15
CA THR A 275 18.30 1.51 32.13
C THR A 275 17.69 1.85 30.75
N PRO A 276 18.45 2.52 29.86
CA PRO A 276 17.98 2.83 28.51
C PRO A 276 17.51 1.59 27.74
N HIS A 277 18.18 0.46 27.91
CA HIS A 277 17.79 -0.77 27.24
C HIS A 277 16.43 -1.30 27.71
N ALA A 278 16.11 -1.20 29.00
CA ALA A 278 14.81 -1.58 29.54
C ALA A 278 13.69 -0.69 28.99
N VAL A 279 13.92 0.63 28.95
CA VAL A 279 12.98 1.61 28.38
C VAL A 279 12.75 1.32 26.89
N GLY A 280 13.81 1.05 26.14
CA GLY A 280 13.74 0.67 24.72
C GLY A 280 12.93 -0.60 24.49
N ALA A 281 13.14 -1.62 25.32
CA ALA A 281 12.39 -2.87 25.22
C ALA A 281 10.89 -2.69 25.52
N LEU A 282 10.56 -1.93 26.57
CA LEU A 282 9.17 -1.60 26.90
C LEU A 282 8.50 -0.78 25.79
N LEU A 283 9.22 0.19 25.21
CA LEU A 283 8.72 0.98 24.09
C LEU A 283 8.46 0.10 22.85
N THR A 284 9.36 -0.83 22.55
CA THR A 284 9.21 -1.80 21.45
C THR A 284 7.97 -2.65 21.65
N GLY A 285 7.79 -3.22 22.84
CA GLY A 285 6.61 -4.01 23.19
C GLY A 285 5.31 -3.21 23.12
N ALA A 286 5.32 -1.97 23.63
CA ALA A 286 4.17 -1.08 23.59
C ALA A 286 3.80 -0.68 22.14
N ALA A 287 4.79 -0.38 21.29
CA ALA A 287 4.56 -0.02 19.89
C ALA A 287 4.02 -1.19 19.07
N LEU A 288 4.58 -2.40 19.23
CA LEU A 288 4.07 -3.60 18.57
C LEU A 288 2.65 -3.96 19.05
N THR A 289 2.36 -3.76 20.33
CA THR A 289 0.99 -3.90 20.86
C THR A 289 0.07 -2.84 20.27
N GLY A 290 0.52 -1.59 20.17
CA GLY A 290 -0.21 -0.51 19.52
C GLY A 290 -0.52 -0.81 18.05
N LEU A 291 0.36 -1.50 17.33
CA LEU A 291 0.12 -1.94 15.96
C LEU A 291 -1.07 -2.91 15.86
N VAL A 292 -1.26 -3.80 16.85
CA VAL A 292 -2.42 -4.70 16.94
C VAL A 292 -3.72 -3.93 17.14
N PHE A 293 -3.69 -2.83 17.91
CA PHE A 293 -4.87 -2.00 18.18
C PHE A 293 -5.14 -0.93 17.10
N ALA A 294 -4.17 -0.63 16.24
CA ALA A 294 -4.24 0.46 15.26
C ALA A 294 -5.50 0.42 14.36
N PRO A 295 -5.94 -0.73 13.80
CA PRO A 295 -7.18 -0.80 13.01
C PRO A 295 -8.43 -0.40 13.80
N ARG A 296 -8.54 -0.89 15.05
CA ARG A 296 -9.68 -0.56 15.92
C ARG A 296 -9.68 0.91 16.28
N SER A 297 -8.53 1.46 16.64
CA SER A 297 -8.38 2.90 16.92
C SER A 297 -8.73 3.76 15.69
N ALA A 298 -8.29 3.37 14.50
CA ALA A 298 -8.61 4.07 13.26
C ALA A 298 -10.12 4.07 12.96
N MET A 299 -10.79 2.93 13.16
CA MET A 299 -12.25 2.82 13.00
C MET A 299 -13.00 3.71 14.01
N LEU A 300 -12.58 3.70 15.27
CA LEU A 300 -13.16 4.54 16.33
C LEU A 300 -12.98 6.03 16.03
N LEU A 301 -11.77 6.45 15.63
CA LEU A 301 -11.46 7.84 15.27
C LEU A 301 -12.24 8.32 14.04
N ALA A 302 -12.51 7.42 13.10
CA ALA A 302 -13.31 7.72 11.91
C ALA A 302 -14.83 7.63 12.15
N LYS A 303 -15.27 7.16 13.33
CA LYS A 303 -16.69 6.93 13.67
C LYS A 303 -17.39 6.03 12.65
N LEU A 304 -16.70 4.98 12.19
CA LEU A 304 -17.31 3.97 11.32
C LEU A 304 -18.40 3.23 12.11
N PRO A 305 -19.63 3.11 11.57
CA PRO A 305 -20.69 2.37 12.23
C PRO A 305 -20.30 0.89 12.30
N LEU A 306 -20.39 0.32 13.50
CA LEU A 306 -20.29 -1.12 13.68
C LEU A 306 -21.68 -1.71 13.41
N PRO A 307 -21.80 -2.76 12.57
CA PRO A 307 -23.08 -3.43 12.38
C PRO A 307 -23.57 -3.95 13.74
N PRO A 308 -24.83 -3.69 14.14
CA PRO A 308 -25.36 -4.24 15.37
C PRO A 308 -25.37 -5.77 15.24
N VAL A 309 -24.92 -6.47 16.28
CA VAL A 309 -25.06 -7.93 16.35
C VAL A 309 -26.47 -8.22 16.84
N PRO A 310 -27.32 -8.92 16.06
CA PRO A 310 -28.68 -9.25 16.49
C PRO A 310 -28.63 -10.09 17.77
N ALA A 311 -29.58 -9.86 18.69
CA ALA A 311 -29.70 -10.70 19.88
C ALA A 311 -30.18 -12.11 19.47
N PRO A 312 -29.81 -13.16 20.22
CA PRO A 312 -30.33 -14.50 19.96
C PRO A 312 -31.87 -14.49 19.99
N GLY A 313 -32.52 -14.78 18.86
CA GLY A 313 -33.98 -14.80 18.72
C GLY A 313 -34.58 -13.63 17.94
N THR A 314 -33.81 -12.61 17.56
CA THR A 314 -34.25 -11.60 16.58
C THR A 314 -34.00 -12.11 15.16
N SER A 315 -34.94 -11.87 14.25
CA SER A 315 -34.78 -12.21 12.83
C SER A 315 -33.56 -11.48 12.25
N VAL A 316 -32.83 -12.18 11.37
CA VAL A 316 -31.66 -11.64 10.64
C VAL A 316 -32.10 -11.13 9.27
N ASP A 317 -33.40 -11.16 8.99
CA ASP A 317 -33.96 -10.85 7.68
C ASP A 317 -34.01 -9.32 7.48
N PRO A 318 -33.26 -8.75 6.53
CA PRO A 318 -33.25 -7.30 6.27
C PRO A 318 -34.60 -6.73 5.79
N ALA A 319 -35.63 -7.57 5.64
CA ALA A 319 -37.00 -7.17 5.29
C ALA A 319 -37.91 -6.93 6.51
N GLU A 320 -37.53 -7.33 7.73
CA GLU A 320 -38.28 -6.99 8.94
C GLU A 320 -37.80 -5.64 9.47
N ASP A 321 -38.60 -4.59 9.23
CA ASP A 321 -38.44 -3.27 9.86
C ASP A 321 -38.57 -3.45 11.39
N ASP A 322 -37.45 -3.47 12.10
CA ASP A 322 -37.44 -3.36 13.55
C ASP A 322 -37.95 -1.95 13.92
N PRO A 323 -39.06 -1.81 14.66
CA PRO A 323 -39.60 -0.50 15.04
C PRO A 323 -38.64 0.34 15.89
N ASP A 324 -37.60 -0.26 16.48
CA ASP A 324 -36.51 0.45 17.18
C ASP A 324 -35.34 0.84 16.25
N ASP A 325 -35.32 0.40 14.98
CA ASP A 325 -34.30 0.76 13.98
C ASP A 325 -34.64 2.05 13.22
N SER A 326 -35.06 3.07 13.98
CA SER A 326 -35.22 4.45 13.48
C SER A 326 -33.90 5.13 13.10
N ARG A 327 -32.77 4.41 13.14
CA ARG A 327 -31.46 4.92 12.71
C ARG A 327 -31.36 4.76 11.20
N GLN A 328 -31.75 5.82 10.47
CA GLN A 328 -31.42 5.96 9.05
C GLN A 328 -29.98 5.50 8.80
N SER A 329 -29.84 4.35 8.14
CA SER A 329 -28.52 3.81 7.80
C SER A 329 -27.76 4.89 7.02
N PRO A 330 -26.54 5.26 7.45
CA PRO A 330 -25.82 6.37 6.84
C PRO A 330 -25.67 6.13 5.34
N SER A 331 -25.83 7.18 4.55
CA SER A 331 -25.72 7.08 3.09
C SER A 331 -24.38 6.46 2.68
N PHE A 332 -24.36 5.75 1.55
CA PHE A 332 -23.16 5.11 1.01
C PHE A 332 -21.97 6.08 0.91
N ALA A 333 -22.21 7.30 0.41
CA ALA A 333 -21.19 8.36 0.33
C ALA A 333 -20.62 8.76 1.70
N THR A 334 -21.44 8.74 2.76
CA THR A 334 -20.97 9.02 4.13
C THR A 334 -20.09 7.89 4.66
N ILE A 335 -20.45 6.64 4.37
CA ILE A 335 -19.65 5.47 4.75
C ILE A 335 -18.31 5.48 4.01
N GLU A 336 -18.30 5.77 2.71
CA GLU A 336 -17.10 5.89 1.90
C GLU A 336 -16.15 6.96 2.45
N ALA A 337 -16.64 8.16 2.74
CA ALA A 337 -15.84 9.24 3.32
C ALA A 337 -15.26 8.88 4.70
N ARG A 338 -16.02 8.15 5.54
CA ARG A 338 -15.53 7.64 6.83
C ARG A 338 -14.49 6.54 6.65
N ALA A 339 -14.66 5.64 5.68
CA ALA A 339 -13.71 4.59 5.37
C ALA A 339 -12.37 5.16 4.88
N ASP A 340 -12.42 6.17 4.00
CA ASP A 340 -11.22 6.89 3.54
C ASP A 340 -10.51 7.61 4.70
N ARG A 341 -11.27 8.25 5.60
CA ARG A 341 -10.71 8.84 6.82
C ARG A 341 -10.08 7.80 7.75
N ALA A 342 -10.72 6.64 7.93
CA ALA A 342 -10.16 5.53 8.72
C ALA A 342 -8.85 5.02 8.12
N ARG A 343 -8.76 4.88 6.80
CA ARG A 343 -7.54 4.48 6.10
C ARG A 343 -6.39 5.44 6.39
N ARG A 344 -6.64 6.76 6.34
CA ARG A 344 -5.62 7.76 6.67
C ARG A 344 -5.18 7.69 8.14
N TYR A 345 -6.11 7.56 9.09
CA TYR A 345 -5.74 7.37 10.50
C TYR A 345 -4.93 6.10 10.72
N LEU A 346 -5.29 5.01 10.04
CA LEU A 346 -4.55 3.76 10.09
C LEU A 346 -3.13 3.93 9.54
N THR A 347 -2.94 4.60 8.40
CA THR A 347 -1.61 4.89 7.86
C THR A 347 -0.77 5.69 8.88
N GLY A 348 -1.34 6.71 9.52
CA GLY A 348 -0.67 7.46 10.56
C GLY A 348 -0.23 6.61 11.76
N LEU A 349 -1.14 5.80 12.28
CA LEU A 349 -0.88 4.92 13.43
C LEU A 349 0.15 3.84 13.10
N VAL A 350 0.05 3.19 11.93
CA VAL A 350 1.01 2.16 11.49
C VAL A 350 2.41 2.75 11.34
N SER A 351 2.54 3.92 10.70
CA SER A 351 3.81 4.63 10.56
C SER A 351 4.41 5.02 11.91
N ALA A 352 3.58 5.49 12.85
CA ALA A 352 4.01 5.82 14.21
C ALA A 352 4.50 4.60 14.98
N MET A 353 3.74 3.49 14.97
CA MET A 353 4.14 2.26 15.65
C MET A 353 5.40 1.66 15.04
N SER A 354 5.54 1.71 13.70
CA SER A 354 6.77 1.32 13.00
C SER A 354 7.96 2.15 13.49
N LEU A 355 7.83 3.48 13.50
CA LEU A 355 8.88 4.40 13.94
C LEU A 355 9.27 4.19 15.41
N LEU A 356 8.30 4.06 16.31
CA LEU A 356 8.55 3.82 17.74
C LEU A 356 9.18 2.44 17.99
N THR A 357 8.80 1.43 17.20
CA THR A 357 9.44 0.11 17.25
C THR A 357 10.91 0.21 16.83
N VAL A 358 11.22 0.99 15.78
CA VAL A 358 12.61 1.24 15.36
C VAL A 358 13.42 1.88 16.48
N PHE A 359 12.93 3.00 17.04
CA PHE A 359 13.62 3.68 18.13
C PHE A 359 13.77 2.80 19.39
N GLY A 360 12.70 2.13 19.80
CA GLY A 360 12.71 1.23 20.95
C GLY A 360 13.71 0.07 20.78
N ALA A 361 13.72 -0.57 19.60
CA ALA A 361 14.59 -1.71 19.32
C ALA A 361 16.06 -1.30 19.31
N LEU A 362 16.39 -0.14 18.74
CA LEU A 362 17.76 0.38 18.74
C LEU A 362 18.20 0.82 20.14
N LEU A 363 17.30 1.44 20.91
CA LEU A 363 17.57 1.82 22.29
C LEU A 363 17.78 0.57 23.18
N ALA A 364 17.05 -0.52 22.92
CA ALA A 364 17.26 -1.82 23.57
C ALA A 364 18.64 -2.44 23.29
N CYS A 365 19.31 -2.03 22.21
CA CYS A 365 20.63 -2.52 21.79
C CYS A 365 21.81 -1.68 22.29
N THR A 366 21.58 -0.60 23.06
CA THR A 366 22.68 0.26 23.50
C THR A 366 23.69 -0.53 24.35
N PRO A 367 25.01 -0.46 24.05
CA PRO A 367 26.02 -1.27 24.71
C PRO A 367 26.19 -0.90 26.19
N SER A 368 26.33 -1.91 27.06
CA SER A 368 26.41 -1.76 28.52
C SER A 368 27.85 -1.66 29.07
N GLY A 369 28.77 -1.02 28.35
CA GLY A 369 30.11 -0.69 28.87
C GLY A 369 31.25 -1.67 28.55
N SER A 370 30.99 -2.76 27.81
CA SER A 370 32.04 -3.54 27.14
C SER A 370 31.83 -3.50 25.63
N SER A 371 32.91 -3.60 24.84
CA SER A 371 32.88 -3.73 23.36
C SER A 371 32.33 -5.10 22.94
N SER A 372 31.14 -5.44 23.43
CA SER A 372 30.47 -6.72 23.28
C SER A 372 29.04 -6.50 22.82
N ILE A 373 28.54 -7.45 22.05
CA ILE A 373 27.17 -7.47 21.56
C ILE A 373 26.23 -7.77 22.74
N TYR A 374 25.24 -6.91 22.97
CA TYR A 374 24.19 -7.15 23.95
C TYR A 374 23.10 -8.04 23.35
N TRP A 375 23.34 -9.36 23.41
CA TRP A 375 22.49 -10.38 22.79
C TRP A 375 20.99 -10.30 23.08
N PRO A 376 20.53 -10.00 24.32
CA PRO A 376 19.10 -9.86 24.58
C PRO A 376 18.45 -8.76 23.74
N GLY A 377 19.08 -7.58 23.69
CA GLY A 377 18.61 -6.44 22.90
C GLY A 377 18.66 -6.73 21.40
N THR A 378 19.77 -7.32 20.93
CA THR A 378 19.93 -7.73 19.52
C THR A 378 18.86 -8.75 19.10
N GLY A 379 18.55 -9.72 19.96
CA GLY A 379 17.47 -10.68 19.72
C GLY A 379 16.11 -10.02 19.62
N LEU A 380 15.79 -9.07 20.52
CA LEU A 380 14.56 -8.29 20.46
C LEU A 380 14.47 -7.46 19.17
N ALA A 381 15.56 -6.82 18.74
CA ALA A 381 15.61 -6.04 17.52
C ALA A 381 15.37 -6.90 16.26
N ILE A 382 15.98 -8.08 16.19
CA ILE A 382 15.76 -9.02 15.08
C ILE A 382 14.32 -9.52 15.06
N ALA A 383 13.75 -9.86 16.22
CA ALA A 383 12.36 -10.28 16.33
C ALA A 383 11.40 -9.17 15.92
N ALA A 384 11.61 -7.94 16.41
CA ALA A 384 10.80 -6.77 16.06
C ALA A 384 10.88 -6.44 14.56
N ALA A 385 12.09 -6.46 13.97
CA ALA A 385 12.28 -6.25 12.54
C ALA A 385 11.52 -7.30 11.71
N SER A 386 11.59 -8.57 12.12
CA SER A 386 10.88 -9.67 11.48
C SER A 386 9.37 -9.46 11.54
N VAL A 387 8.83 -9.14 12.73
CA VAL A 387 7.40 -8.86 12.92
C VAL A 387 6.93 -7.71 12.02
N LEU A 388 7.67 -6.60 11.95
CA LEU A 388 7.31 -5.47 11.07
C LEU A 388 7.28 -5.90 9.60
N MET A 389 8.32 -6.59 9.11
CA MET A 389 8.39 -7.03 7.71
C MET A 389 7.28 -8.02 7.35
N PHE A 390 7.00 -9.01 8.21
CA PHE A 390 5.92 -9.97 7.97
C PHE A 390 4.54 -9.31 8.03
N ARG A 391 4.32 -8.40 8.98
CA ARG A 391 3.07 -7.61 9.07
C ARG A 391 2.85 -6.73 7.86
N GLY A 392 3.90 -6.26 7.19
CA GLY A 392 3.78 -5.56 5.90
C GLY A 392 2.96 -6.33 4.86
N ARG A 393 2.93 -7.66 4.92
CA ARG A 393 2.13 -8.53 4.02
C ARG A 393 0.65 -8.59 4.36
N THR A 394 0.26 -8.19 5.58
CA THR A 394 -1.14 -8.27 6.05
C THR A 394 -1.97 -7.04 5.66
N TYR A 395 -1.32 -5.91 5.40
CA TYR A 395 -1.99 -4.69 4.97
C TYR A 395 -2.14 -4.64 3.45
N SER A 396 -3.33 -4.27 2.98
CA SER A 396 -3.60 -4.17 1.54
C SER A 396 -3.09 -2.89 0.90
N SER A 397 -2.84 -1.82 1.67
CA SER A 397 -2.32 -0.57 1.12
C SER A 397 -0.79 -0.53 1.13
N ALA A 398 -0.22 -0.05 0.02
CA ALA A 398 1.22 0.11 -0.12
C ALA A 398 1.81 1.06 0.93
N GLU A 399 1.10 2.13 1.31
CA GLU A 399 1.57 3.09 2.32
C GLU A 399 1.88 2.42 3.67
N GLN A 400 1.01 1.52 4.12
CA GLN A 400 1.16 0.81 5.39
C GLN A 400 2.20 -0.30 5.27
N ALA A 401 2.17 -1.05 4.18
CA ALA A 401 3.13 -2.12 3.91
C ALA A 401 4.57 -1.58 3.82
N VAL A 402 4.78 -0.50 3.07
CA VAL A 402 6.09 0.14 2.89
C VAL A 402 6.60 0.70 4.22
N ALA A 403 5.76 1.36 5.03
CA ALA A 403 6.18 1.89 6.33
C ALA A 403 6.68 0.78 7.29
N LEU A 404 6.04 -0.39 7.26
CA LEU A 404 6.42 -1.55 8.08
C LEU A 404 7.68 -2.24 7.57
N ILE A 405 7.76 -2.52 6.27
CA ILE A 405 8.93 -3.16 5.64
C ILE A 405 10.15 -2.25 5.78
N ALA A 406 10.00 -0.95 5.52
CA ALA A 406 11.07 0.03 5.70
C ALA A 406 11.49 0.15 7.17
N GLY A 407 10.55 0.14 8.11
CA GLY A 407 10.87 0.14 9.55
C GLY A 407 11.67 -1.09 9.98
N GLY A 408 11.22 -2.28 9.61
CA GLY A 408 11.98 -3.51 9.88
C GLY A 408 13.36 -3.49 9.22
N GLY A 409 13.46 -3.00 7.99
CA GLY A 409 14.73 -2.87 7.28
C GLY A 409 15.67 -1.87 7.94
N ALA A 410 15.14 -0.73 8.38
CA ALA A 410 15.89 0.29 9.11
C ALA A 410 16.46 -0.25 10.42
N ILE A 411 15.71 -1.07 11.18
CA ILE A 411 16.23 -1.72 12.39
C ILE A 411 17.48 -2.53 12.06
N LEU A 412 17.42 -3.40 11.06
CA LEU A 412 18.55 -4.28 10.72
C LEU A 412 19.75 -3.49 10.17
N VAL A 413 19.52 -2.54 9.28
CA VAL A 413 20.58 -1.70 8.70
C VAL A 413 21.27 -0.87 9.79
N LEU A 414 20.51 -0.20 10.65
CA LEU A 414 21.05 0.61 11.74
C LEU A 414 21.70 -0.26 12.82
N LEU A 415 21.19 -1.47 13.07
CA LEU A 415 21.83 -2.44 13.95
C LEU A 415 23.18 -2.89 13.40
N PHE A 416 23.29 -3.21 12.11
CA PHE A 416 24.59 -3.54 11.50
C PHE A 416 25.57 -2.38 11.60
N ALA A 417 25.14 -1.16 11.24
CA ALA A 417 25.99 0.03 11.32
C ALA A 417 26.43 0.34 12.76
N GLY A 418 25.49 0.33 13.71
CA GLY A 418 25.76 0.58 15.12
C GLY A 418 26.68 -0.48 15.73
N THR A 419 26.47 -1.76 15.38
CA THR A 419 27.34 -2.85 15.86
C THR A 419 28.73 -2.79 15.24
N ALA A 420 28.86 -2.37 13.97
CA ALA A 420 30.16 -2.19 13.33
C ALA A 420 31.02 -1.11 14.03
N VAL A 421 30.37 -0.04 14.50
CA VAL A 421 31.04 1.02 15.28
C VAL A 421 31.35 0.54 16.70
N ALA A 422 30.40 -0.14 17.35
CA ALA A 422 30.55 -0.56 18.76
C ALA A 422 31.47 -1.78 18.96
N VAL A 423 31.56 -2.67 17.97
CA VAL A 423 32.29 -3.94 18.04
C VAL A 423 33.11 -4.16 16.75
N PRO A 424 34.26 -3.46 16.58
CA PRO A 424 35.03 -3.50 15.32
C PRO A 424 35.46 -4.91 14.89
N HIS A 425 35.75 -5.78 15.86
CA HIS A 425 36.16 -7.18 15.63
C HIS A 425 35.06 -8.04 14.98
N ALA A 426 33.78 -7.61 15.03
CA ALA A 426 32.66 -8.31 14.41
C ALA A 426 32.52 -8.01 12.90
N GLY A 427 33.41 -7.20 12.32
CA GLY A 427 33.29 -6.68 10.95
C GLY A 427 33.05 -7.76 9.88
N LEU A 428 33.79 -8.88 9.91
CA LEU A 428 33.59 -9.97 8.95
C LEU A 428 32.21 -10.62 9.10
N ALA A 429 31.78 -10.90 10.33
CA ALA A 429 30.48 -11.51 10.60
C ALA A 429 29.32 -10.57 10.19
N LEU A 430 29.46 -9.27 10.47
CA LEU A 430 28.50 -8.25 10.05
C LEU A 430 28.43 -8.10 8.53
N PHE A 431 29.58 -8.14 7.84
CA PHE A 431 29.62 -8.10 6.38
C PHE A 431 28.89 -9.30 5.76
N VAL A 432 29.13 -10.51 6.28
CA VAL A 432 28.40 -11.71 5.84
C VAL A 432 26.91 -11.59 6.12
N ALA A 433 26.52 -11.18 7.33
CA ALA A 433 25.11 -11.00 7.70
C ALA A 433 24.41 -9.94 6.80
N ALA A 434 25.07 -8.81 6.53
CA ALA A 434 24.56 -7.77 5.65
C ALA A 434 24.44 -8.26 4.21
N THR A 435 25.39 -9.05 3.72
CA THR A 435 25.37 -9.64 2.37
C THR A 435 24.20 -10.61 2.21
N VAL A 436 23.98 -11.48 3.22
CA VAL A 436 22.82 -12.38 3.25
C VAL A 436 21.51 -11.58 3.29
N PHE A 437 21.45 -10.51 4.09
CA PHE A 437 20.28 -9.64 4.16
C PHE A 437 19.98 -8.97 2.81
N VAL A 438 20.99 -8.42 2.13
CA VAL A 438 20.83 -7.84 0.78
C VAL A 438 20.34 -8.89 -0.21
N ALA A 439 20.95 -10.07 -0.23
CA ALA A 439 20.53 -11.16 -1.11
C ALA A 439 19.08 -11.57 -0.85
N ALA A 440 18.68 -11.71 0.41
CA ALA A 440 17.30 -12.02 0.80
C ALA A 440 16.33 -10.91 0.39
N ALA A 441 16.68 -9.63 0.62
CA ALA A 441 15.86 -8.49 0.26
C ALA A 441 15.63 -8.41 -1.26
N LEU A 442 16.69 -8.59 -2.06
CA LEU A 442 16.59 -8.61 -3.53
C LEU A 442 15.80 -9.82 -4.03
N ALA A 443 16.03 -11.01 -3.48
CA ALA A 443 15.28 -12.21 -3.85
C ALA A 443 13.78 -12.07 -3.53
N LEU A 444 13.45 -11.58 -2.32
CA LEU A 444 12.05 -11.38 -1.90
C LEU A 444 11.40 -10.18 -2.59
N GLY A 445 12.14 -9.14 -2.94
CA GLY A 445 11.61 -7.95 -3.60
C GLY A 445 11.40 -8.12 -5.10
N ILE A 446 12.29 -8.85 -5.78
CA ILE A 446 12.31 -8.95 -7.25
C ILE A 446 11.78 -10.30 -7.73
N LEU A 447 12.23 -11.40 -7.14
CA LEU A 447 11.89 -12.75 -7.64
C LEU A 447 10.58 -13.26 -7.05
N ALA A 448 10.31 -13.02 -5.77
CA ALA A 448 9.12 -13.56 -5.11
C ALA A 448 7.77 -13.12 -5.73
N PRO A 449 7.57 -11.85 -6.16
CA PRO A 449 6.31 -11.44 -6.80
C PRO A 449 6.02 -12.16 -8.12
N GLN A 450 7.05 -12.67 -8.79
CA GLN A 450 6.93 -13.37 -10.08
C GLN A 450 6.69 -14.88 -9.91
N ARG A 451 6.64 -15.39 -8.67
CA ARG A 451 6.55 -16.83 -8.38
C ARG A 451 5.25 -17.18 -7.67
N SER A 452 4.68 -18.33 -8.02
CA SER A 452 3.64 -18.97 -7.24
C SER A 452 4.26 -19.78 -6.11
N PHE A 453 3.88 -19.46 -4.87
CA PHE A 453 4.32 -20.20 -3.68
C PHE A 453 3.37 -21.36 -3.38
N SER A 454 3.92 -22.53 -3.09
CA SER A 454 3.15 -23.69 -2.63
C SER A 454 2.48 -23.41 -1.26
N PRO A 455 1.37 -24.10 -0.93
CA PRO A 455 0.72 -23.97 0.37
C PRO A 455 1.66 -24.23 1.55
N VAL A 456 2.58 -25.20 1.42
CA VAL A 456 3.56 -25.54 2.46
C VAL A 456 4.54 -24.39 2.71
N GLN A 457 5.04 -23.73 1.66
CA GLN A 457 5.93 -22.58 1.79
C GLN A 457 5.23 -21.38 2.44
N ARG A 458 3.97 -21.12 2.08
CA ARG A 458 3.17 -20.07 2.71
C ARG A 458 2.96 -20.38 4.20
N ARG A 459 2.64 -21.62 4.52
CA ARG A 459 2.46 -22.07 5.91
C ARG A 459 3.74 -21.97 6.73
N LEU A 460 4.90 -22.30 6.14
CA LEU A 460 6.18 -22.13 6.81
C LEU A 460 6.47 -20.66 7.13
N ALA A 461 6.19 -19.75 6.19
CA ALA A 461 6.34 -18.31 6.44
C ALA A 461 5.40 -17.80 7.55
N GLU A 462 4.15 -18.30 7.60
CA GLU A 462 3.22 -18.00 8.71
C GLU A 462 3.75 -18.49 10.06
N LEU A 463 4.32 -19.70 10.11
CA LEU A 463 4.91 -20.24 11.35
C LEU A 463 6.11 -19.41 11.82
N VAL A 464 6.93 -18.92 10.90
CA VAL A 464 8.05 -18.01 11.23
C VAL A 464 7.51 -16.70 11.78
N ASP A 465 6.47 -16.11 11.17
CA ASP A 465 5.82 -14.90 11.68
C ASP A 465 5.27 -15.11 13.10
N TYR A 466 4.53 -16.19 13.34
CA TYR A 466 4.00 -16.49 14.68
C TYR A 466 5.11 -16.73 15.71
N THR A 467 6.21 -17.37 15.31
CA THR A 467 7.37 -17.57 16.19
C THR A 467 8.02 -16.23 16.55
N ALA A 468 8.18 -15.33 15.57
CA ALA A 468 8.72 -14.00 15.81
C ALA A 468 7.83 -13.19 16.77
N ILE A 469 6.50 -13.21 16.56
CA ILE A 469 5.52 -12.56 17.44
C ILE A 469 5.60 -13.14 18.86
N ALA A 470 5.62 -14.47 18.99
CA ALA A 470 5.67 -15.15 20.28
C ALA A 470 6.97 -14.86 21.05
N ALA A 471 8.09 -14.67 20.33
CA ALA A 471 9.39 -14.36 20.93
C ALA A 471 9.48 -12.94 21.50
N VAL A 472 8.67 -11.99 21.00
CA VAL A 472 8.71 -10.58 21.46
C VAL A 472 8.53 -10.47 22.97
N LEU A 473 7.49 -11.09 23.52
CA LEU A 473 7.16 -10.92 24.95
C LEU A 473 8.29 -11.46 25.87
N PRO A 474 8.79 -12.69 25.71
CA PRO A 474 9.94 -13.17 26.47
C PRO A 474 11.19 -12.29 26.31
N LEU A 475 11.46 -11.78 25.10
CA LEU A 475 12.63 -10.92 24.87
C LEU A 475 12.48 -9.55 25.53
N VAL A 476 11.28 -8.97 25.52
CA VAL A 476 11.01 -7.73 26.28
C VAL A 476 11.23 -7.95 27.77
N CYS A 477 10.72 -9.06 28.34
CA CYS A 477 10.94 -9.41 29.74
C CYS A 477 12.41 -9.69 30.07
N TRP A 478 13.18 -10.24 29.14
CA TRP A 478 14.60 -10.51 29.33
C TRP A 478 15.41 -9.21 29.32
N VAL A 479 15.19 -8.35 28.32
CA VAL A 479 15.90 -7.07 28.20
C VAL A 479 15.53 -6.13 29.35
N SER A 480 14.28 -6.11 29.80
CA SER A 480 13.87 -5.28 30.94
C SER A 480 14.41 -5.75 32.29
N GLY A 481 15.08 -6.91 32.35
CA GLY A 481 15.59 -7.49 33.58
C GLY A 481 14.52 -8.15 34.46
N LEU A 482 13.27 -8.27 33.98
CA LEU A 482 12.16 -8.85 34.76
C LEU A 482 12.46 -10.28 35.20
N PHE A 483 13.05 -11.11 34.33
CA PHE A 483 13.43 -12.48 34.71
C PHE A 483 14.52 -12.52 35.78
N ALA A 484 15.45 -11.55 35.78
CA ALA A 484 16.47 -11.47 36.82
C ALA A 484 15.86 -11.03 38.15
N ALA A 485 14.96 -10.04 38.12
CA ALA A 485 14.22 -9.59 39.30
C ALA A 485 13.41 -10.72 39.94
N LEU A 486 12.66 -11.50 39.13
CA LEU A 486 11.86 -12.63 39.63
C LEU A 486 12.70 -13.78 40.22
N ARG A 487 13.94 -13.98 39.76
CA ARG A 487 14.85 -14.99 40.34
C ARG A 487 15.52 -14.53 41.64
N GLY A 488 15.57 -13.22 41.88
CA GLY A 488 16.17 -12.62 43.06
C GLY A 488 15.19 -12.40 44.22
N LEU A 489 13.89 -12.57 43.98
CA LEU A 489 12.84 -12.69 44.99
C LEU A 489 12.77 -14.13 45.51
#